data_AF-A0AAW2P1W9-F1
#
_entry.id   AF-A0AAW2P1W9-F1
#
_cell.length_a   1.000
_cell.length_b   1.000
_cell.length_c   1.000
_cell.angle_alpha   90.00
_cell.angle_beta   90.00
_cell.angle_gamma   90.00
#
_symmetry.space_group_name_H-M   'P 1'
#
loop_
_entity.id
_entity.type
_entity.pdbx_description
1 polymer ?
#
loop_
_entity_poly.entity_id
_entity_poly.type
_entity_poly.pdbx_seq_one_letter_code
_entity_poly.pdbx_strand_id
1 'polypeptide(L)'
;MLYWKDDDDLEYCKFYGDGRYRPTRGRDPHRKKSPYAVPRYLSLTPRLQRLYSLRATAEHMKWHATHMTADGSICHPSDVEAWKHFDRMYPDFVEEPRNVRLGLCIDGFAPQGQYGRTYSCWLVIITPYNLPTGMCMSSKYMFFTMVIPSPSNPKRLIDVYLEPLIEELLQLWHVGVRTYDHTTDRAFMMRAALMWIVNDHRGYGMSDLYG
;
A
#
# COMPACT_ATOMS: atom_id res chain seq x y z
N MET A 1 -8.67 16.15 6.57
CA MET A 1 -9.72 15.20 6.99
C MET A 1 -10.18 14.42 5.78
N LEU A 2 -10.28 13.11 5.91
CA LEU A 2 -10.90 12.24 4.93
C LEU A 2 -12.40 12.14 5.26
N TYR A 3 -13.27 12.24 4.25
CA TYR A 3 -14.71 12.03 4.42
C TYR A 3 -15.00 10.55 4.13
N TRP A 4 -14.93 9.72 5.17
CA TRP A 4 -15.03 8.27 5.09
C TRP A 4 -15.60 7.70 6.39
N LYS A 5 -16.36 6.60 6.30
CA LYS A 5 -17.09 5.97 7.42
C LYS A 5 -17.97 6.96 8.17
N ASP A 6 -17.69 7.19 9.45
CA ASP A 6 -18.47 8.06 10.34
C ASP A 6 -18.51 9.52 9.84
N ASP A 7 -17.61 9.86 8.92
CA ASP A 7 -17.44 11.20 8.37
C ASP A 7 -17.94 11.33 6.92
N ASP A 8 -18.52 10.27 6.34
CA ASP A 8 -18.91 10.24 4.92
C ASP A 8 -20.03 11.24 4.60
N ASP A 9 -20.95 11.51 5.53
CA ASP A 9 -22.07 12.44 5.33
C ASP A 9 -21.71 13.90 5.62
N LEU A 10 -20.50 14.18 6.10
CA LEU A 10 -20.11 15.54 6.44
C LEU A 10 -19.89 16.39 5.18
N GLU A 11 -20.41 17.62 5.21
CA GLU A 11 -20.16 18.63 4.18
C GLU A 11 -19.04 19.61 4.55
N TYR A 12 -18.63 19.63 5.82
CA TYR A 12 -17.63 20.55 6.35
C TYR A 12 -16.60 19.82 7.21
N CYS A 13 -15.36 20.32 7.18
CA CYS A 13 -14.26 19.80 7.96
C CYS A 13 -14.50 20.04 9.46
N LYS A 14 -14.41 18.99 10.27
CA LYS A 14 -14.59 19.08 11.74
C LYS A 14 -13.59 20.00 12.44
N PHE A 15 -12.39 20.14 11.87
CA PHE A 15 -11.28 20.87 12.52
C PHE A 15 -11.25 22.35 12.19
N TYR A 16 -11.65 22.73 10.97
CA TYR A 16 -11.47 24.09 10.44
C TYR A 16 -12.74 24.68 9.81
N GLY A 17 -13.81 23.90 9.66
CA GLY A 17 -15.06 24.35 9.03
C GLY A 17 -15.00 24.51 7.51
N ASP A 18 -13.88 24.17 6.87
CA ASP A 18 -13.73 24.23 5.41
C ASP A 18 -14.72 23.29 4.70
N GLY A 19 -15.33 23.76 3.61
CA GLY A 19 -16.28 22.96 2.83
C GLY A 19 -15.63 21.81 2.06
N ARG A 20 -16.32 20.66 1.98
CA ARG A 20 -15.92 19.47 1.22
C ARG A 20 -15.85 19.71 -0.30
N TYR A 21 -16.69 20.60 -0.80
CA TYR A 21 -16.93 20.83 -2.22
C TYR A 21 -16.38 22.17 -2.69
N ARG A 22 -15.90 22.20 -3.94
CA ARG A 22 -15.43 23.42 -4.58
C ARG A 22 -16.58 24.42 -4.75
N PRO A 23 -16.35 25.73 -4.53
CA PRO A 23 -17.36 26.76 -4.75
C PRO A 23 -17.87 26.73 -6.19
N THR A 24 -19.18 26.75 -6.38
CA THR A 24 -19.81 26.73 -7.70
C THR A 24 -20.07 28.15 -8.16
N ARG A 25 -19.55 28.57 -9.32
CA ARG A 25 -19.94 29.84 -9.96
C ARG A 25 -21.24 29.60 -10.74
N GLY A 26 -22.35 30.17 -10.26
CA GLY A 26 -23.68 30.12 -10.88
C GLY A 26 -24.76 29.48 -10.00
N ARG A 27 -25.99 30.02 -10.06
CA ARG A 27 -27.18 29.55 -9.31
C ARG A 27 -27.91 28.41 -10.06
N ASP A 28 -27.20 27.34 -10.43
CA ASP A 28 -27.89 26.14 -10.93
C ASP A 28 -28.07 25.15 -9.76
N PRO A 29 -29.30 25.03 -9.21
CA PRO A 29 -29.59 24.12 -8.10
C PRO A 29 -29.45 22.64 -8.47
N HIS A 30 -29.35 22.29 -9.76
CA HIS A 30 -29.18 20.90 -10.22
C HIS A 30 -27.72 20.53 -10.52
N ARG A 31 -26.78 21.47 -10.34
CA ARG A 31 -25.37 21.21 -10.65
C ARG A 31 -24.72 20.31 -9.61
N LYS A 32 -24.14 19.20 -10.07
CA LYS A 32 -23.44 18.22 -9.22
C LYS A 32 -22.28 18.87 -8.45
N LYS A 33 -22.29 18.75 -7.12
CA LYS A 33 -21.20 19.21 -6.25
C LYS A 33 -19.90 18.47 -6.61
N SER A 34 -18.78 19.20 -6.65
CA SER A 34 -17.46 18.64 -7.01
C SER A 34 -16.51 18.71 -5.82
N PRO A 35 -16.07 17.56 -5.24
CA PRO A 35 -15.17 17.56 -4.10
C PRO A 35 -13.79 18.09 -4.46
N TYR A 36 -13.03 18.55 -3.46
CA TYR A 36 -11.66 19.05 -3.68
C TYR A 36 -10.71 17.96 -4.20
N ALA A 37 -10.76 16.77 -3.59
CA ALA A 37 -9.98 15.59 -3.94
C ALA A 37 -10.78 14.31 -3.61
N VAL A 38 -10.57 13.26 -4.41
CA VAL A 38 -11.18 11.94 -4.18
C VAL A 38 -10.08 10.89 -4.37
N PRO A 39 -9.45 10.40 -3.28
CA PRO A 39 -8.53 9.29 -3.39
C PRO A 39 -9.30 8.03 -3.84
N ARG A 40 -8.68 7.21 -4.69
CA ARG A 40 -9.24 5.91 -5.07
C ARG A 40 -8.47 4.83 -4.34
N TYR A 41 -9.15 4.11 -3.46
CA TYR A 41 -8.58 3.02 -2.69
C TYR A 41 -9.09 1.66 -3.20
N LEU A 42 -8.19 0.68 -3.27
CA LEU A 42 -8.46 -0.69 -3.68
C LEU A 42 -8.03 -1.63 -2.57
N SER A 43 -8.97 -2.36 -1.95
CA SER A 43 -8.70 -3.23 -0.81
C SER A 43 -7.61 -4.27 -1.12
N LEU A 44 -6.66 -4.41 -0.19
CA LEU A 44 -5.52 -5.33 -0.25
C LEU A 44 -5.94 -6.77 0.04
N THR A 45 -6.78 -6.98 1.04
CA THR A 45 -7.21 -8.28 1.54
C THR A 45 -7.69 -9.25 0.45
N PRO A 46 -8.68 -8.89 -0.40
CA PRO A 46 -9.16 -9.80 -1.44
C PRO A 46 -8.09 -10.15 -2.47
N ARG A 47 -7.12 -9.25 -2.71
CA ARG A 47 -6.02 -9.48 -3.64
C ARG A 47 -5.01 -10.46 -3.08
N LEU A 48 -4.72 -10.38 -1.78
CA LEU A 48 -3.90 -11.37 -1.07
C LEU A 48 -4.57 -12.74 -1.04
N GLN A 49 -5.87 -12.81 -0.70
CA GLN A 49 -6.63 -14.07 -0.73
C GLN A 49 -6.62 -14.73 -2.12
N ARG A 50 -6.69 -13.92 -3.17
CA ARG A 50 -6.60 -14.40 -4.55
C ARG A 50 -5.27 -15.07 -4.86
N LEU A 51 -4.15 -14.60 -4.30
CA LEU A 51 -2.84 -15.25 -4.50
C LEU A 51 -2.81 -16.68 -3.95
N TYR A 52 -3.50 -16.94 -2.84
CA TYR A 52 -3.66 -18.30 -2.28
C TYR A 52 -4.73 -19.12 -3.00
N SER A 53 -5.73 -18.49 -3.59
CA SER A 53 -6.82 -19.18 -4.29
C SER A 53 -6.42 -19.71 -5.67
N LEU A 54 -5.39 -19.12 -6.29
CA LEU A 54 -4.93 -19.49 -7.64
C LEU A 54 -3.78 -20.49 -7.59
N ARG A 55 -3.92 -21.61 -8.31
CA ARG A 55 -2.87 -22.62 -8.48
C ARG A 55 -1.52 -22.04 -8.91
N ALA A 56 -1.55 -21.08 -9.84
CA ALA A 56 -0.35 -20.47 -10.42
C ALA A 56 0.48 -19.63 -9.43
N THR A 57 -0.07 -19.25 -8.28
CA THR A 57 0.60 -18.37 -7.31
C THR A 57 0.69 -18.98 -5.92
N ALA A 58 -0.24 -19.86 -5.54
CA ALA A 58 -0.35 -20.35 -4.17
C ALA A 58 0.91 -21.10 -3.70
N GLU A 59 1.54 -21.90 -4.57
CA GLU A 59 2.81 -22.58 -4.26
C GLU A 59 3.95 -21.59 -3.98
N HIS A 60 4.00 -20.51 -4.77
CA HIS A 60 5.00 -19.47 -4.65
C HIS A 60 4.83 -18.60 -3.40
N MET A 61 3.65 -18.58 -2.77
CA MET A 61 3.40 -17.78 -1.57
C MET A 61 4.09 -18.32 -0.30
N LYS A 62 4.76 -19.47 -0.37
CA LYS A 62 5.63 -20.02 0.69
C LYS A 62 7.11 -19.98 0.29
N TRP A 63 7.44 -19.43 -0.88
CA TRP A 63 8.78 -19.52 -1.44
C TRP A 63 9.85 -18.88 -0.54
N HIS A 64 9.52 -17.76 0.10
CA HIS A 64 10.41 -17.12 1.09
C HIS A 64 10.87 -18.05 2.23
N ALA A 65 10.11 -19.10 2.55
CA ALA A 65 10.44 -20.04 3.62
C ALA A 65 11.16 -21.30 3.10
N THR A 66 11.02 -21.63 1.81
CA THR A 66 11.52 -22.89 1.23
C THR A 66 12.74 -22.73 0.33
N HIS A 67 13.02 -21.52 -0.16
CA HIS A 67 14.21 -21.29 -0.99
C HIS A 67 15.50 -21.45 -0.16
N MET A 68 16.57 -21.81 -0.85
CA MET A 68 17.90 -21.90 -0.30
C MET A 68 18.80 -20.91 -1.03
N THR A 69 19.59 -20.16 -0.27
CA THR A 69 20.54 -19.19 -0.80
C THR A 69 21.95 -19.67 -0.45
N ALA A 70 22.89 -19.54 -1.39
CA ALA A 70 24.29 -19.85 -1.12
C ALA A 70 24.88 -18.88 -0.08
N ASP A 71 25.84 -19.35 0.72
CA ASP A 71 26.48 -18.56 1.77
C ASP A 71 27.01 -17.22 1.21
N GLY A 72 26.60 -16.13 1.87
CA GLY A 72 27.02 -14.76 1.52
C GLY A 72 26.26 -14.10 0.37
N SER A 73 25.31 -14.79 -0.28
CA SER A 73 24.45 -14.18 -1.31
C SER A 73 23.11 -13.70 -0.74
N ILE A 74 22.58 -12.62 -1.30
CA ILE A 74 21.23 -12.10 -1.00
C ILE A 74 20.46 -12.17 -2.31
N CYS A 75 19.51 -13.11 -2.42
CA CYS A 75 18.68 -13.28 -3.60
C CYS A 75 17.24 -12.84 -3.37
N HIS A 76 16.83 -12.72 -2.10
CA HIS A 76 15.49 -12.33 -1.69
C HIS A 76 15.53 -11.51 -0.39
N PRO A 77 14.55 -10.61 -0.14
CA PRO A 77 14.51 -9.85 1.11
C PRO A 77 14.44 -10.70 2.39
N SER A 78 14.10 -11.99 2.31
CA SER A 78 14.18 -12.89 3.46
C SER A 78 15.59 -13.29 3.88
N ASP A 79 16.58 -13.12 3.01
CA ASP A 79 17.98 -13.42 3.33
C ASP A 79 18.60 -12.35 4.27
N VAL A 80 17.99 -11.15 4.31
CA VAL A 80 18.55 -9.99 5.01
C VAL A 80 18.25 -10.01 6.52
N GLU A 81 19.10 -9.32 7.28
CA GLU A 81 19.01 -9.33 8.75
C GLU A 81 17.70 -8.72 9.28
N ALA A 82 17.13 -7.73 8.59
CA ALA A 82 15.87 -7.13 9.01
C ALA A 82 14.72 -8.15 9.03
N TRP A 83 14.68 -9.06 8.06
CA TRP A 83 13.68 -10.13 8.02
C TRP A 83 13.92 -11.14 9.14
N LYS A 84 15.17 -11.58 9.31
CA LYS A 84 15.55 -12.52 10.38
C LYS A 84 15.28 -11.93 11.76
N HIS A 85 15.49 -10.63 11.94
CA HIS A 85 15.17 -9.92 13.18
C HIS A 85 13.66 -9.91 13.45
N PHE A 86 12.85 -9.58 12.43
CA PHE A 86 11.40 -9.68 12.52
C PHE A 86 10.95 -11.09 12.93
N ASP A 87 11.54 -12.12 12.32
CA ASP A 87 11.18 -13.51 12.63
C ASP A 87 11.49 -13.89 14.09
N ARG A 88 12.57 -13.36 14.67
CA ARG A 88 12.89 -13.55 16.09
C ARG A 88 11.94 -12.79 17.02
N MET A 89 11.42 -11.64 16.58
CA MET A 89 10.52 -10.79 17.38
C MET A 89 9.08 -11.31 17.41
N TYR A 90 8.63 -11.97 16.33
CA TYR A 90 7.23 -12.39 16.16
C TYR A 90 7.12 -13.88 15.79
N PRO A 91 7.55 -14.80 16.67
CA PRO A 91 7.53 -16.24 16.38
C PRO A 91 6.12 -16.78 16.12
N ASP A 92 5.09 -16.20 16.76
CA ASP A 92 3.67 -16.51 16.54
C ASP A 92 3.21 -16.20 15.11
N PHE A 93 3.78 -15.16 14.50
CA PHE A 93 3.51 -14.82 13.11
C PHE A 93 4.26 -15.76 12.16
N VAL A 94 5.49 -16.14 12.50
CA VAL A 94 6.36 -16.97 11.66
C VAL A 94 5.91 -18.43 11.60
N GLU A 95 5.30 -18.93 12.68
CA GLU A 95 4.79 -20.32 12.78
C GLU A 95 3.89 -20.69 11.59
N GLU A 96 3.13 -19.72 11.08
CA GLU A 96 2.36 -19.86 9.85
C GLU A 96 3.12 -19.26 8.65
N PRO A 97 3.83 -20.07 7.82
CA PRO A 97 4.59 -19.60 6.68
C PRO A 97 3.72 -19.01 5.56
N ARG A 98 2.38 -19.16 5.64
CA ARG A 98 1.44 -18.51 4.73
C ARG A 98 1.04 -17.11 5.19
N ASN A 99 1.57 -16.61 6.29
CA ASN A 99 1.44 -15.21 6.64
C ASN A 99 2.25 -14.33 5.69
N VAL A 100 1.70 -13.17 5.31
CA VAL A 100 2.23 -12.35 4.23
C VAL A 100 3.09 -11.21 4.76
N ARG A 101 4.29 -11.04 4.18
CA ARG A 101 5.16 -9.89 4.43
C ARG A 101 5.08 -8.93 3.25
N LEU A 102 4.83 -7.67 3.55
CA LEU A 102 4.49 -6.63 2.59
C LEU A 102 5.56 -5.55 2.55
N GLY A 103 5.84 -5.05 1.35
CA GLY A 103 6.52 -3.77 1.14
C GLY A 103 5.54 -2.73 0.68
N LEU A 104 5.66 -1.52 1.17
CA LEU A 104 4.88 -0.38 0.73
C LEU A 104 5.81 0.61 0.01
N CYS A 105 5.43 0.99 -1.20
CA CYS A 105 6.11 2.03 -1.96
C CYS A 105 5.16 3.19 -2.23
N ILE A 106 5.64 4.40 -2.02
CA ILE A 106 4.92 5.64 -2.30
C ILE A 106 5.76 6.47 -3.26
N ASP A 107 5.19 6.81 -4.40
CA ASP A 107 5.85 7.68 -5.38
C ASP A 107 4.88 8.68 -6.02
N GLY A 108 5.39 9.85 -6.36
CA GLY A 108 4.67 10.94 -7.02
C GLY A 108 4.96 10.95 -8.53
N PHE A 109 3.93 10.75 -9.34
CA PHE A 109 4.02 10.80 -10.80
C PHE A 109 3.32 12.04 -11.36
N ALA A 110 3.89 12.64 -12.42
CA ALA A 110 3.29 13.76 -13.16
C ALA A 110 2.93 13.31 -14.59
N PRO A 111 1.69 12.87 -14.87
CA PRO A 111 1.31 12.27 -16.15
C PRO A 111 1.35 13.22 -17.35
N GLN A 112 1.41 14.54 -17.15
CA GLN A 112 1.43 15.55 -18.20
C GLN A 112 2.68 16.42 -18.07
N GLY A 113 3.76 16.01 -18.74
CA GLY A 113 5.05 16.69 -18.73
C GLY A 113 5.04 18.06 -19.44
N GLN A 114 5.83 18.99 -18.89
CA GLN A 114 6.33 20.29 -19.38
C GLN A 114 5.39 21.35 -20.00
N TYR A 115 4.24 21.02 -20.59
CA TYR A 115 3.40 22.02 -21.31
C TYR A 115 1.90 21.97 -20.97
N GLY A 116 1.47 21.15 -20.00
CA GLY A 116 0.09 21.05 -19.54
C GLY A 116 -0.07 21.42 -18.06
N ARG A 117 -1.32 21.70 -17.63
CA ARG A 117 -1.66 21.98 -16.21
C ARG A 117 -0.98 20.95 -15.30
N THR A 118 -0.24 21.41 -14.30
CA THR A 118 0.49 20.59 -13.32
C THR A 118 -0.49 19.72 -12.52
N TYR A 119 -0.70 18.49 -12.96
CA TYR A 119 -1.40 17.48 -12.19
C TYR A 119 -0.38 16.44 -11.76
N SER A 120 -0.21 16.27 -10.46
CA SER A 120 0.55 15.15 -9.89
C SER A 120 -0.42 14.13 -9.31
N CYS A 121 -0.06 12.86 -9.37
CA CYS A 121 -0.78 11.80 -8.70
C CYS A 121 0.22 10.97 -7.90
N TRP A 122 -0.14 10.65 -6.67
CA TRP A 122 0.67 9.82 -5.80
C TRP A 122 0.10 8.40 -5.81
N LEU A 123 0.99 7.44 -6.02
CA LEU A 123 0.68 6.04 -6.16
C LEU A 123 1.17 5.32 -4.90
N VAL A 124 0.26 4.59 -4.26
CA VAL A 124 0.62 3.68 -3.16
C VAL A 124 0.60 2.26 -3.70
N ILE A 125 1.77 1.63 -3.75
CA ILE A 125 1.98 0.29 -4.28
C ILE A 125 2.35 -0.63 -3.12
N ILE A 126 1.72 -1.81 -3.06
CA ILE A 126 2.02 -2.85 -2.08
C ILE A 126 2.60 -4.06 -2.81
N THR A 127 3.69 -4.62 -2.30
CA THR A 127 4.33 -5.80 -2.87
C THR A 127 4.36 -6.94 -1.85
N PRO A 128 3.79 -8.12 -2.15
CA PRO A 128 3.92 -9.30 -1.29
C PRO A 128 5.29 -9.96 -1.51
N TYR A 129 6.17 -9.88 -0.52
CA TYR A 129 7.50 -10.50 -0.54
C TYR A 129 7.48 -11.98 -0.18
N ASN A 130 6.32 -12.61 -0.14
CA ASN A 130 6.25 -14.06 -0.03
C ASN A 130 6.69 -14.75 -1.34
N LEU A 131 6.48 -14.06 -2.45
CA LEU A 131 6.72 -14.53 -3.81
C LEU A 131 8.22 -14.49 -4.16
N PRO A 132 8.69 -15.37 -5.06
CA PRO A 132 10.04 -15.31 -5.61
C PRO A 132 10.39 -13.94 -6.18
N THR A 133 11.66 -13.56 -6.15
CA THR A 133 12.17 -12.23 -6.56
C THR A 133 11.71 -11.80 -7.96
N GLY A 134 11.70 -12.72 -8.94
CA GLY A 134 11.22 -12.42 -10.29
C GLY A 134 9.70 -12.19 -10.38
N MET A 135 8.92 -12.75 -9.46
CA MET A 135 7.48 -12.54 -9.38
C MET A 135 7.15 -11.29 -8.56
N CYS A 136 7.72 -11.11 -7.36
CA CYS A 136 7.37 -9.96 -6.51
C CYS A 136 7.71 -8.61 -7.17
N MET A 137 8.72 -8.58 -8.06
CA MET A 137 9.09 -7.38 -8.83
C MET A 137 8.33 -7.23 -10.16
N SER A 138 7.39 -8.12 -10.48
CA SER A 138 6.58 -8.02 -11.69
C SER A 138 5.34 -7.15 -11.44
N SER A 139 4.98 -6.34 -12.44
CA SER A 139 3.80 -5.47 -12.40
C SER A 139 2.48 -6.21 -12.12
N LYS A 140 2.40 -7.52 -12.41
CA LYS A 140 1.22 -8.36 -12.13
C LYS A 140 1.00 -8.60 -10.64
N TYR A 141 2.05 -8.54 -9.83
CA TYR A 141 2.02 -8.85 -8.39
C TYR A 141 2.28 -7.62 -7.53
N MET A 142 2.61 -6.48 -8.15
CA MET A 142 2.60 -5.17 -7.50
C MET A 142 1.18 -4.62 -7.41
N PHE A 143 0.68 -4.51 -6.20
CA PHE A 143 -0.68 -4.09 -5.90
C PHE A 143 -0.81 -2.59 -5.83
N PHE A 144 -1.33 -2.02 -6.91
CA PHE A 144 -1.79 -0.65 -6.93
C PHE A 144 -2.95 -0.48 -5.93
N THR A 145 -2.69 0.15 -4.79
CA THR A 145 -3.63 0.16 -3.64
C THR A 145 -4.31 1.51 -3.48
N MET A 146 -3.65 2.61 -3.87
CA MET A 146 -4.25 3.93 -3.78
C MET A 146 -3.76 4.88 -4.87
N VAL A 147 -4.68 5.58 -5.54
CA VAL A 147 -4.38 6.80 -6.32
C VAL A 147 -4.79 8.01 -5.49
N ILE A 148 -3.84 8.88 -5.19
CA ILE A 148 -4.13 10.17 -4.55
C ILE A 148 -3.99 11.28 -5.60
N PRO A 149 -5.10 11.91 -6.01
CA PRO A 149 -5.05 13.04 -6.93
C PRO A 149 -4.46 14.27 -6.22
N SER A 150 -3.44 14.92 -6.76
CA SER A 150 -2.89 16.12 -6.13
C SER A 150 -2.40 17.19 -7.12
N PRO A 151 -2.98 18.40 -7.12
CA PRO A 151 -2.48 19.51 -7.95
C PRO A 151 -1.11 20.04 -7.47
N SER A 152 -0.68 19.70 -6.25
CA SER A 152 0.61 20.05 -5.64
C SER A 152 1.14 18.88 -4.80
N ASN A 153 2.32 18.96 -4.19
CA ASN A 153 2.87 17.85 -3.43
C ASN A 153 1.99 17.50 -2.19
N PRO A 154 1.31 16.34 -2.12
CA PRO A 154 0.44 15.93 -1.02
C PRO A 154 1.22 15.44 0.20
N LYS A 155 2.56 15.56 0.25
CA LYS A 155 3.40 15.14 1.38
C LYS A 155 2.84 15.53 2.75
N ARG A 156 2.18 16.70 2.88
CA ARG A 156 1.60 17.18 4.15
C ARG A 156 0.29 16.50 4.56
N LEU A 157 -0.34 15.74 3.67
CA LEU A 157 -1.66 15.12 3.89
C LEU A 157 -1.64 13.61 3.64
N ILE A 158 -0.45 13.02 3.44
CA ILE A 158 -0.33 11.62 3.04
C ILE A 158 -0.82 10.67 4.13
N ASP A 159 -0.59 11.02 5.39
CA ASP A 159 -1.12 10.37 6.58
C ASP A 159 -2.65 10.27 6.55
N VAL A 160 -3.33 11.37 6.20
CA VAL A 160 -4.80 11.41 6.07
C VAL A 160 -5.29 10.50 4.95
N TYR A 161 -4.57 10.44 3.83
CA TYR A 161 -4.98 9.58 2.73
C TYR A 161 -4.75 8.09 3.01
N LEU A 162 -3.71 7.75 3.77
CA LEU A 162 -3.34 6.36 4.09
C LEU A 162 -4.24 5.71 5.14
N GLU A 163 -5.10 6.47 5.83
CA GLU A 163 -5.98 5.98 6.90
C GLU A 163 -6.74 4.68 6.54
N PRO A 164 -7.39 4.52 5.37
CA PRO A 164 -8.08 3.27 5.01
C PRO A 164 -7.12 2.09 4.85
N LEU A 165 -5.91 2.32 4.33
CA LEU A 165 -4.91 1.28 4.18
C LEU A 165 -4.32 0.88 5.53
N ILE A 166 -4.05 1.85 6.40
CA ILE A 166 -3.55 1.60 7.76
C ILE A 166 -4.55 0.73 8.52
N GLU A 167 -5.84 1.04 8.43
CA GLU A 167 -6.87 0.24 9.09
C GLU A 167 -6.91 -1.20 8.58
N GLU A 168 -6.88 -1.40 7.25
CA GLU A 168 -6.86 -2.74 6.68
C GLU A 168 -5.59 -3.53 7.08
N LEU A 169 -4.44 -2.86 7.14
CA LEU A 169 -3.18 -3.47 7.60
C LEU A 169 -3.24 -3.85 9.09
N LEU A 170 -3.83 -3.01 9.95
CA LEU A 170 -4.03 -3.31 11.36
C LEU A 170 -4.98 -4.50 11.55
N GLN A 171 -6.06 -4.57 10.77
CA GLN A 171 -6.98 -5.70 10.78
C GLN A 171 -6.26 -7.01 10.39
N LEU A 172 -5.46 -6.97 9.31
CA LEU A 172 -4.67 -8.12 8.87
C LEU A 172 -3.60 -8.53 9.88
N TRP A 173 -3.01 -7.58 10.61
CA TRP A 173 -1.97 -7.86 11.60
C TRP A 173 -2.53 -8.46 12.89
N HIS A 174 -3.60 -7.87 13.45
CA HIS A 174 -4.13 -8.23 14.76
C HIS A 174 -5.17 -9.37 14.73
N VAL A 175 -6.02 -9.40 13.71
CA VAL A 175 -7.12 -10.38 13.60
C VAL A 175 -6.83 -11.41 12.52
N GLY A 176 -6.29 -10.96 11.39
CA GLY A 176 -6.14 -11.77 10.19
C GLY A 176 -7.47 -12.00 9.48
N VAL A 177 -7.42 -12.81 8.43
CA VAL A 177 -8.58 -13.13 7.60
C VAL A 177 -8.56 -14.59 7.17
N ARG A 178 -9.71 -15.26 7.28
CA ARG A 178 -9.85 -16.64 6.83
C ARG A 178 -9.61 -16.72 5.33
N THR A 179 -8.62 -17.51 4.92
CA THR A 179 -8.14 -17.59 3.54
C THR A 179 -8.02 -19.04 3.12
N TYR A 180 -8.47 -19.36 1.92
CA TYR A 180 -8.33 -20.68 1.33
C TYR A 180 -7.02 -20.78 0.56
N ASP A 181 -6.22 -21.80 0.84
CA ASP A 181 -4.98 -22.12 0.16
C ASP A 181 -5.17 -23.28 -0.80
N HIS A 182 -5.05 -22.99 -2.10
CA HIS A 182 -5.19 -23.97 -3.16
C HIS A 182 -4.16 -25.10 -3.08
N THR A 183 -2.98 -24.87 -2.49
CA THR A 183 -1.93 -25.90 -2.41
C THR A 183 -2.24 -26.98 -1.39
N THR A 184 -2.93 -26.62 -0.31
CA THR A 184 -3.24 -27.53 0.79
C THR A 184 -4.71 -27.94 0.85
N ASP A 185 -5.55 -27.35 -0.01
CA ASP A 185 -7.02 -27.52 -0.01
C ASP A 185 -7.62 -27.26 1.39
N ARG A 186 -7.05 -26.27 2.09
CA ARG A 186 -7.40 -25.94 3.48
C ARG A 186 -7.51 -24.45 3.68
N ALA A 187 -8.43 -24.09 4.57
CA ALA A 187 -8.51 -22.74 5.09
C ALA A 187 -7.50 -22.53 6.22
N PHE A 188 -6.92 -21.34 6.29
CA PHE A 188 -6.06 -20.89 7.39
C PHE A 188 -6.39 -19.44 7.74
N MET A 189 -5.87 -18.96 8.88
CA MET A 189 -5.98 -17.56 9.25
C MET A 189 -4.78 -16.81 8.71
N MET A 190 -4.96 -16.07 7.62
CA MET A 190 -3.89 -15.28 7.00
C MET A 190 -3.72 -13.98 7.76
N ARG A 191 -2.52 -13.72 8.29
CA ARG A 191 -2.09 -12.41 8.78
C ARG A 191 -1.14 -11.76 7.78
N ALA A 192 -1.01 -10.44 7.88
CA ALA A 192 -0.02 -9.72 7.09
C ALA A 192 0.76 -8.71 7.93
N ALA A 193 2.04 -8.53 7.62
CA ALA A 193 2.95 -7.60 8.26
C ALA A 193 3.57 -6.66 7.23
N LEU A 194 3.62 -5.36 7.53
CA LEU A 194 4.35 -4.40 6.73
C LEU A 194 5.81 -4.36 7.18
N MET A 195 6.74 -4.75 6.29
CA MET A 195 8.16 -4.88 6.62
C MET A 195 8.94 -3.57 6.43
N TRP A 196 8.66 -2.85 5.35
CA TRP A 196 9.30 -1.57 5.07
C TRP A 196 8.45 -0.68 4.17
N ILE A 197 8.73 0.62 4.29
CA ILE A 197 8.16 1.69 3.48
C ILE A 197 9.30 2.30 2.67
N VAL A 198 9.18 2.25 1.34
CA VAL A 198 10.06 2.94 0.40
C VAL A 198 9.32 4.19 -0.08
N ASN A 199 9.95 5.35 0.05
CA ASN A 199 9.37 6.61 -0.38
C ASN A 199 10.45 7.45 -1.07
N ASP A 200 10.20 7.94 -2.28
CA ASP A 200 11.10 8.89 -2.94
C ASP A 200 10.97 10.27 -2.27
N HIS A 201 11.84 10.51 -1.29
CA HIS A 201 12.14 11.86 -0.84
C HIS A 201 13.23 12.46 -1.74
N ARG A 202 12.83 13.08 -2.86
CA ARG A 202 13.69 14.10 -3.49
C ARG A 202 13.94 15.23 -2.48
N GLY A 203 15.08 15.19 -1.79
CA GLY A 203 15.40 16.14 -0.71
C GLY A 203 16.72 15.92 0.06
N TYR A 204 17.64 15.05 -0.38
CA TYR A 204 18.98 14.92 0.22
C TYR A 204 20.10 14.77 -0.83
N GLY A 205 19.98 15.50 -1.95
CA GLY A 205 21.04 15.58 -2.95
C GLY A 205 21.20 17.02 -3.44
N MET A 206 22.38 17.60 -3.18
CA MET A 206 22.86 18.96 -3.48
C MET A 206 22.48 20.09 -2.51
N SER A 207 23.42 20.38 -1.61
CA SER A 207 23.98 21.66 -1.10
C SER A 207 24.56 21.29 0.27
N ASP A 208 25.85 21.02 0.48
CA ASP A 208 26.96 21.96 0.32
C ASP A 208 28.26 21.22 -0.05
N LEU A 209 28.79 21.54 -1.22
CA LEU A 209 30.21 21.46 -1.55
C LEU A 209 30.62 22.90 -1.85
N TYR A 210 31.52 23.43 -1.01
CA TYR A 210 32.17 24.75 -1.07
C TYR A 210 31.35 25.98 -0.65
N GLY A 211 31.70 26.47 0.55
CA GLY A 211 31.46 27.80 1.09
C GLY A 211 32.33 27.98 2.31
#